data_AF-A0A3D2P512-F1
#
_entry.id   AF-A0A3D2P512-F1
#
_cell.length_a   1.000
_cell.length_b   1.000
_cell.length_c   1.000
_cell.angle_alpha   90.00
_cell.angle_beta   90.00
_cell.angle_gamma   90.00
#
_symmetry.space_group_name_H-M   'P 1'
#
loop_
_entity.id
_entity.type
_entity.pdbx_description
1 polymer ?
#
loop_
_entity_poly.entity_id
_entity_poly.type
_entity_poly.pdbx_seq_one_letter_code
_entity_poly.pdbx_strand_id
1 'polypeptide(L)'
;MHFLVIFVMTLCVALMGAVGPAKAEVAGAYLAGQHALRHDDNPQAADYLAEVLALDPDNDRLRQALVLVSAMSGDMDAAAIHAEPLVAKKADDEVLHLVTMLRDVRMAEFQQAKNSLASVPNPLTFLLVSAWLEAAQGDYDQALGLVAPVGDDSAEDLLRRYMTGCLLFLQGRFDEALAEFSEVVRFPSGLKTRALLASAEVLRQQGDRSLLRGFLKGHENDFARVRVVEDKFGNLQLPTILPRRPVDGVAESFRAMALLLSREDTAQRVLLFDRASLYLRPQQPELRLELALALMDLDARDEASSMLQSIKMDPHYGWLAVTELAFIEAEGGKMDDA
;
A
#
# COMPACT_ATOMS: atom_id res chain seq x y z
N MET A 1 7.02 3.90 23.00
CA MET A 1 8.48 4.12 23.05
C MET A 1 9.17 3.95 24.41
N HIS A 2 8.49 3.94 25.57
CA HIS A 2 9.18 3.89 26.88
C HIS A 2 9.31 2.50 27.53
N PHE A 3 8.63 1.46 27.04
CA PHE A 3 8.75 0.10 27.57
C PHE A 3 9.78 -0.79 26.84
N LEU A 4 10.26 -0.36 25.66
CA LEU A 4 11.22 -1.12 24.87
C LEU A 4 12.68 -0.90 25.32
N VAL A 5 12.98 0.20 26.02
CA VAL A 5 14.35 0.61 26.35
C VAL A 5 14.91 -0.11 27.58
N ILE A 6 14.06 -0.53 28.52
CA ILE A 6 14.51 -1.05 29.82
C ILE A 6 14.83 -2.56 29.75
N PHE A 7 14.27 -3.31 28.80
CA PHE A 7 14.53 -4.76 28.68
C PHE A 7 15.79 -5.10 27.86
N VAL A 8 16.41 -4.11 27.22
CA VAL A 8 17.56 -4.26 26.31
C VAL A 8 18.90 -4.48 27.04
N MET A 9 18.99 -4.17 28.35
CA MET A 9 20.25 -4.35 29.09
C MET A 9 20.51 -5.77 29.59
N THR A 10 19.49 -6.63 29.74
CA THR A 10 19.68 -7.90 30.47
C THR A 10 20.13 -9.07 29.58
N LEU A 11 20.05 -8.95 28.24
CA LEU A 11 20.50 -10.01 27.32
C LEU A 11 21.98 -9.86 26.90
N CYS A 12 22.65 -8.75 27.22
CA CYS A 12 24.06 -8.54 26.88
C CYS A 12 25.04 -9.30 27.79
N VAL A 13 24.63 -9.74 28.98
CA VAL A 13 25.59 -10.30 29.96
C VAL A 13 25.77 -11.82 29.84
N ALA A 14 24.85 -12.54 29.19
CA ALA A 14 24.95 -13.99 29.04
C ALA A 14 25.87 -14.45 27.88
N LEU A 15 26.31 -13.54 27.00
CA LEU A 15 27.10 -13.86 25.80
C LEU A 15 28.60 -13.56 25.92
N MET A 16 29.07 -13.00 27.05
CA MET A 16 30.49 -12.65 27.25
C MET A 16 31.40 -13.83 27.60
N GLY A 17 30.88 -15.06 27.66
CA GLY A 17 31.68 -16.28 27.78
C GLY A 17 32.14 -16.79 26.42
N ALA A 18 33.37 -16.44 26.04
CA ALA A 18 34.08 -16.84 24.81
C ALA A 18 33.40 -16.42 23.50
N VAL A 19 33.76 -15.22 23.02
CA VAL A 19 33.39 -14.69 21.71
C VAL A 19 34.22 -15.40 20.64
N GLY A 20 33.65 -16.44 20.04
CA GLY A 20 34.13 -16.94 18.75
C GLY A 20 33.77 -15.96 17.63
N PRO A 21 34.47 -15.98 16.48
CA PRO A 21 34.24 -15.05 15.36
C PRO A 21 32.78 -15.02 14.89
N ALA A 22 32.11 -16.18 14.87
CA ALA A 22 30.69 -16.28 14.53
C ALA A 22 29.76 -15.54 15.51
N LYS A 23 30.07 -15.45 16.80
CA LYS A 23 29.26 -14.70 17.77
C LYS A 23 29.45 -13.17 17.65
N ALA A 24 30.62 -12.73 17.22
CA ALA A 24 30.90 -11.32 16.94
C ALA A 24 30.19 -10.86 15.67
N GLU A 25 30.13 -11.72 14.65
CA GLU A 25 29.42 -11.49 13.39
C GLU A 25 27.90 -11.40 13.60
N VAL A 26 27.31 -12.30 14.40
CA VAL A 26 25.90 -12.23 14.85
C VAL A 26 25.59 -10.92 15.57
N ALA A 27 26.43 -10.51 16.52
CA ALA A 27 26.23 -9.26 17.25
C ALA A 27 26.38 -8.04 16.34
N GLY A 28 27.29 -8.08 15.36
CA GLY A 28 27.51 -7.04 14.36
C GLY A 28 26.30 -6.85 13.46
N ALA A 29 25.83 -7.91 12.81
CA ALA A 29 24.66 -7.86 11.92
C ALA A 29 23.37 -7.50 12.69
N TYR A 30 23.19 -7.97 13.93
CA TYR A 30 22.04 -7.58 14.76
C TYR A 30 22.05 -6.09 15.15
N LEU A 31 23.22 -5.55 15.52
CA LEU A 31 23.37 -4.12 15.82
C LEU A 31 23.21 -3.25 14.57
N ALA A 32 23.68 -3.72 13.42
CA ALA A 32 23.50 -3.07 12.13
C ALA A 32 22.02 -3.06 11.70
N GLY A 33 21.31 -4.18 11.84
CA GLY A 33 19.86 -4.25 11.62
C GLY A 33 19.07 -3.31 12.55
N GLN A 34 19.44 -3.23 13.84
CA GLN A 34 18.85 -2.24 14.76
C GLN A 34 19.22 -0.80 14.45
N HIS A 35 20.39 -0.55 13.87
CA HIS A 35 20.78 0.77 13.42
C HIS A 35 19.95 1.18 12.20
N ALA A 36 19.85 0.32 11.20
CA ALA A 36 19.07 0.52 9.99
C ALA A 36 17.57 0.72 10.31
N LEU A 37 16.99 -0.09 11.21
CA LEU A 37 15.64 0.09 11.75
C LEU A 37 15.40 1.44 12.43
N ARG A 38 16.42 2.02 13.07
CA ARG A 38 16.32 3.34 13.73
C ARG A 38 16.48 4.51 12.76
N HIS A 39 16.92 4.24 11.54
CA HIS A 39 17.12 5.22 10.48
C HIS A 39 16.21 4.92 9.27
N ASP A 40 15.18 4.09 9.46
CA ASP A 40 14.19 3.69 8.45
C ASP A 40 14.77 3.08 7.14
N ASP A 41 16.02 2.58 7.18
CA ASP A 41 16.65 1.83 6.08
C ASP A 41 16.20 0.36 6.11
N ASN A 42 14.95 0.15 5.71
CA ASN A 42 14.33 -1.17 5.70
C ASN A 42 15.04 -2.19 4.79
N PRO A 43 15.50 -1.84 3.57
CA PRO A 43 16.24 -2.79 2.73
C PRO A 43 17.51 -3.33 3.42
N GLN A 44 18.35 -2.45 3.96
CA GLN A 44 19.58 -2.88 4.62
C GLN A 44 19.29 -3.64 5.93
N ALA A 45 18.25 -3.24 6.68
CA ALA A 45 17.81 -3.97 7.85
C ALA A 45 17.36 -5.40 7.51
N ALA A 46 16.69 -5.62 6.36
CA ALA A 46 16.24 -6.94 5.93
C ALA A 46 17.43 -7.87 5.68
N ASP A 47 18.45 -7.39 4.95
CA ASP A 47 19.66 -8.15 4.63
C ASP A 47 20.37 -8.61 5.91
N TYR A 48 20.61 -7.68 6.85
CA TYR A 48 21.27 -8.02 8.11
C TYR A 48 20.45 -8.97 8.99
N LEU A 49 19.13 -8.78 9.08
CA LEU A 49 18.29 -9.67 9.87
C LEU A 49 18.21 -11.08 9.25
N ALA A 50 18.24 -11.19 7.93
CA ALA A 50 18.29 -12.47 7.22
C ALA A 50 19.61 -13.23 7.50
N GLU A 51 20.75 -12.51 7.49
CA GLU A 51 22.05 -13.10 7.86
C GLU A 51 22.06 -13.62 9.30
N VAL A 52 21.54 -12.84 10.25
CA VAL A 52 21.45 -13.26 11.65
C VAL A 52 20.50 -14.46 11.81
N LEU A 53 19.40 -14.50 11.06
CA LEU A 53 18.42 -15.59 11.15
C LEU A 53 18.97 -16.90 10.59
N ALA A 54 19.87 -16.84 9.61
CA ALA A 54 20.57 -18.02 9.12
C ALA A 54 21.46 -18.67 10.20
N LEU A 55 21.93 -17.88 11.18
CA LEU A 55 22.77 -18.34 12.29
C LEU A 55 21.97 -18.81 13.51
N ASP A 56 20.73 -18.33 13.67
CA ASP A 56 19.78 -18.75 14.73
C ASP A 56 18.36 -18.97 14.15
N PRO A 57 18.13 -20.05 13.37
CA PRO A 57 16.88 -20.23 12.62
C PRO A 57 15.62 -20.40 13.47
N ASP A 58 15.78 -20.83 14.73
CA ASP A 58 14.67 -21.08 15.66
C ASP A 58 14.22 -19.80 16.40
N ASN A 59 14.87 -18.66 16.13
CA ASN A 59 14.55 -17.39 16.77
C ASN A 59 13.32 -16.71 16.15
N ASP A 60 12.14 -17.07 16.66
CA ASP A 60 10.87 -16.55 16.16
C ASP A 60 10.77 -15.01 16.26
N ARG A 61 11.42 -14.38 17.24
CA ARG A 61 11.42 -12.91 17.38
C ARG A 61 12.20 -12.23 16.27
N LEU A 62 13.38 -12.77 15.94
CA LEU A 62 14.19 -12.28 14.85
C LEU A 62 13.47 -12.49 13.51
N ARG A 63 12.84 -13.65 13.34
CA ARG A 63 12.01 -13.94 12.17
C ARG A 63 10.84 -12.98 12.04
N GLN A 64 10.14 -12.66 13.13
CA GLN A 64 9.05 -11.69 13.13
C GLN A 64 9.54 -10.28 12.74
N ALA A 65 10.70 -9.86 13.25
CA ALA A 65 11.32 -8.60 12.84
C ALA A 65 11.68 -8.60 11.35
N LEU A 66 12.23 -9.70 10.83
CA LEU A 66 12.52 -9.84 9.41
C LEU A 66 11.26 -9.75 8.55
N VAL A 67 10.15 -10.37 8.95
CA VAL A 67 8.87 -10.25 8.23
C VAL A 67 8.44 -8.79 8.13
N LEU A 68 8.46 -8.06 9.24
CA LEU A 68 8.09 -6.64 9.26
C LEU A 68 9.00 -5.85 8.32
N VAL A 69 10.31 -6.00 8.44
CA VAL A 69 11.27 -5.21 7.66
C VAL A 69 11.22 -5.55 6.18
N SER A 70 11.05 -6.83 5.80
CA SER A 70 10.83 -7.23 4.41
C SER A 70 9.53 -6.63 3.84
N ALA A 71 8.44 -6.62 4.62
CA ALA A 71 7.20 -5.96 4.20
C ALA A 71 7.41 -4.45 4.03
N MET A 72 8.13 -3.84 4.97
CA MET A 72 8.51 -2.42 4.96
C MET A 72 9.62 -2.07 3.97
N SER A 73 10.25 -3.04 3.31
CA SER A 73 11.17 -2.84 2.17
C SER A 73 10.51 -3.22 0.83
N GLY A 74 9.25 -3.67 0.87
CA GLY A 74 8.44 -3.98 -0.31
C GLY A 74 8.65 -5.39 -0.83
N ASP A 75 9.56 -6.16 -0.24
CA ASP A 75 9.73 -7.59 -0.51
C ASP A 75 8.68 -8.40 0.26
N MET A 76 7.43 -8.26 -0.17
CA MET A 76 6.27 -8.96 0.39
C MET A 76 6.35 -10.47 0.18
N ASP A 77 7.04 -10.94 -0.87
CA ASP A 77 7.24 -12.37 -1.13
C ASP A 77 8.17 -12.97 -0.06
N ALA A 78 9.31 -12.32 0.23
CA ALA A 78 10.18 -12.72 1.34
C ALA A 78 9.47 -12.62 2.70
N ALA A 79 8.71 -11.54 2.93
CA ALA A 79 7.93 -11.37 4.14
C ALA A 79 6.95 -12.55 4.36
N ALA A 80 6.22 -12.96 3.32
CA ALA A 80 5.30 -14.09 3.39
C ALA A 80 6.00 -15.42 3.68
N ILE A 81 7.16 -15.68 3.04
CA ILE A 81 7.97 -16.89 3.30
C ILE A 81 8.38 -16.97 4.78
N HIS A 82 8.83 -15.85 5.36
CA HIS A 82 9.23 -15.83 6.76
C HIS A 82 8.04 -15.84 7.74
N ALA A 83 6.85 -15.43 7.29
CA ALA A 83 5.62 -15.45 8.10
C ALA A 83 5.03 -16.86 8.27
N GLU A 84 5.12 -17.72 7.25
CA GLU A 84 4.56 -19.09 7.25
C GLU A 84 4.81 -19.90 8.54
N PRO A 85 6.06 -20.08 9.02
CA PRO A 85 6.30 -20.87 10.22
C PRO A 85 5.75 -20.21 11.50
N LEU A 86 5.63 -18.88 11.54
CA LEU A 86 5.08 -18.15 12.69
C LEU A 86 3.55 -18.27 12.73
N VAL A 87 2.89 -18.15 11.58
CA VAL A 87 1.44 -18.38 11.44
C VAL A 87 1.09 -19.83 11.80
N ALA A 88 1.90 -20.80 11.37
CA ALA A 88 1.71 -22.22 11.75
C ALA A 88 1.80 -22.46 13.27
N LYS A 89 2.60 -21.65 13.98
CA LYS A 89 2.70 -21.64 15.45
C LYS A 89 1.59 -20.82 16.13
N LYS A 90 0.62 -20.28 15.36
CA LYS A 90 -0.46 -19.41 15.84
C LYS A 90 0.04 -18.15 16.54
N ALA A 91 1.12 -17.56 16.02
CA ALA A 91 1.53 -16.23 16.44
C ALA A 91 0.42 -15.21 16.10
N ASP A 92 0.12 -14.33 17.05
CA ASP A 92 -0.91 -13.29 16.92
C ASP A 92 -0.24 -11.97 16.56
N ASP A 93 -0.07 -11.72 15.26
CA ASP A 93 0.56 -10.51 14.73
C ASP A 93 -0.08 -10.15 13.37
N GLU A 94 -0.55 -8.89 13.28
CA GLU A 94 -1.27 -8.38 12.12
C GLU A 94 -0.45 -8.44 10.83
N VAL A 95 0.85 -8.14 10.88
CA VAL A 95 1.71 -8.09 9.70
C VAL A 95 1.93 -9.49 9.15
N LEU A 96 2.13 -10.50 10.03
CA LEU A 96 2.26 -11.90 9.61
C LEU A 96 1.04 -12.36 8.80
N HIS A 97 -0.17 -12.07 9.30
CA HIS A 97 -1.41 -12.45 8.64
C HIS A 97 -1.65 -11.64 7.36
N LEU A 98 -1.30 -10.35 7.38
CA LEU A 98 -1.45 -9.46 6.23
C LEU A 98 -0.59 -9.90 5.04
N VAL A 99 0.71 -10.14 5.23
CA VAL A 99 1.61 -10.53 4.13
C VAL A 99 1.27 -11.91 3.58
N THR A 100 0.86 -12.83 4.46
CA THR A 100 0.38 -14.17 4.08
C THR A 100 -0.87 -14.05 3.22
N MET A 101 -1.86 -13.25 3.64
CA MET A 101 -3.08 -13.01 2.88
C MET A 101 -2.79 -12.36 1.52
N LEU A 102 -1.92 -11.36 1.45
CA LEU A 102 -1.55 -10.69 0.20
C LEU A 102 -0.91 -11.65 -0.80
N ARG A 103 0.00 -12.53 -0.35
CA ARG A 103 0.58 -13.59 -1.18
C ARG A 103 -0.53 -14.50 -1.72
N ASP A 104 -1.41 -14.99 -0.87
CA ASP A 104 -2.51 -15.90 -1.27
C ASP A 104 -3.44 -15.23 -2.30
N VAL A 105 -3.75 -13.94 -2.12
CA VAL A 105 -4.50 -13.13 -3.10
C VAL A 105 -3.77 -13.07 -4.43
N ARG A 106 -2.45 -12.82 -4.43
CA ARG A 106 -1.63 -12.75 -5.65
C ARG A 106 -1.55 -14.08 -6.37
N MET A 107 -1.54 -15.19 -5.63
CA MET A 107 -1.57 -16.56 -6.16
C MET A 107 -2.97 -17.05 -6.54
N ALA A 108 -4.01 -16.22 -6.36
CA ALA A 108 -5.42 -16.55 -6.58
C ALA A 108 -5.92 -17.71 -5.68
N GLU A 109 -5.31 -17.89 -4.52
CA GLU A 109 -5.67 -18.88 -3.51
C GLU A 109 -6.72 -18.32 -2.54
N PHE A 110 -7.89 -17.94 -3.06
CA PHE A 110 -8.86 -17.12 -2.32
C PHE A 110 -9.35 -17.72 -1.00
N GLN A 111 -9.49 -19.05 -0.92
CA GLN A 111 -9.87 -19.70 0.34
C GLN A 111 -8.77 -19.59 1.41
N GLN A 112 -7.50 -19.66 0.99
CA GLN A 112 -6.34 -19.54 1.88
C GLN A 112 -6.21 -18.07 2.32
N ALA A 113 -6.40 -17.13 1.38
CA ALA A 113 -6.50 -15.71 1.69
C ALA A 113 -7.60 -15.41 2.74
N LYS A 114 -8.81 -16.00 2.61
CA LYS A 114 -9.89 -15.85 3.60
C LYS A 114 -9.50 -16.40 4.97
N ASN A 115 -8.81 -17.53 5.03
CA ASN A 115 -8.34 -18.11 6.29
C ASN A 115 -7.31 -17.20 6.97
N SER A 116 -6.34 -16.69 6.22
CA SER A 116 -5.33 -15.74 6.70
C SER A 116 -5.98 -14.42 7.15
N LEU A 117 -6.95 -13.92 6.39
CA LEU A 117 -7.70 -12.69 6.69
C LEU A 117 -8.50 -12.80 8.00
N ALA A 118 -9.06 -13.97 8.33
CA ALA A 118 -9.81 -14.18 9.56
C ALA A 118 -8.98 -13.98 10.85
N SER A 119 -7.64 -14.00 10.73
CA SER A 119 -6.71 -13.70 11.82
C SER A 119 -6.18 -12.25 11.78
N VAL A 120 -6.60 -11.43 10.83
CA VAL A 120 -6.29 -9.99 10.82
C VAL A 120 -7.19 -9.28 11.83
N PRO A 121 -6.63 -8.65 12.89
CA PRO A 121 -7.43 -8.08 13.97
C PRO A 121 -8.21 -6.82 13.57
N ASN A 122 -7.82 -6.16 12.48
CA ASN A 122 -8.46 -4.94 11.98
C ASN A 122 -9.81 -5.26 11.30
N PRO A 123 -10.96 -4.89 11.89
CA PRO A 123 -12.27 -5.26 11.35
C PRO A 123 -12.56 -4.62 10.00
N LEU A 124 -12.03 -3.42 9.75
CA LEU A 124 -12.22 -2.72 8.49
C LEU A 124 -11.42 -3.39 7.38
N THR A 125 -10.16 -3.77 7.63
CA THR A 125 -9.37 -4.56 6.67
C THR A 125 -10.05 -5.89 6.38
N PHE A 126 -10.50 -6.61 7.43
CA PHE A 126 -11.25 -7.85 7.27
C PHE A 126 -12.46 -7.66 6.34
N LEU A 127 -13.27 -6.63 6.60
CA LEU A 127 -14.47 -6.35 5.84
C LEU A 127 -14.19 -6.02 4.37
N LEU A 128 -13.33 -5.03 4.11
CA LEU A 128 -13.08 -4.54 2.75
C LEU A 128 -12.46 -5.64 1.89
N VAL A 129 -11.46 -6.36 2.42
CA VAL A 129 -10.82 -7.46 1.68
C VAL A 129 -11.79 -8.62 1.48
N SER A 130 -12.62 -8.96 2.48
CA SER A 130 -13.63 -10.02 2.32
C SER A 130 -14.58 -9.74 1.15
N ALA A 131 -15.05 -8.50 1.01
CA ALA A 131 -15.93 -8.14 -0.11
C ALA A 131 -15.28 -8.41 -1.48
N TRP A 132 -14.00 -8.08 -1.63
CA TRP A 132 -13.26 -8.37 -2.87
C TRP A 132 -13.01 -9.85 -3.09
N LEU A 133 -12.81 -10.64 -2.02
CA LEU A 133 -12.68 -12.09 -2.11
C LEU A 133 -14.01 -12.75 -2.50
N GLU A 134 -15.15 -12.28 -1.99
CA GLU A 134 -16.47 -12.74 -2.45
C GLU A 134 -16.71 -12.40 -3.92
N ALA A 135 -16.41 -11.15 -4.32
CA ALA A 135 -16.51 -10.74 -5.72
C ALA A 135 -15.58 -11.58 -6.64
N ALA A 136 -14.39 -11.97 -6.17
CA ALA A 136 -13.48 -12.83 -6.92
C ALA A 136 -14.01 -14.25 -7.13
N GLN A 137 -14.91 -14.71 -6.26
CA GLN A 137 -15.62 -15.99 -6.38
C GLN A 137 -16.92 -15.88 -7.18
N GLY A 138 -17.31 -14.66 -7.57
CA GLY A 138 -18.53 -14.36 -8.35
C GLY A 138 -19.72 -13.92 -7.51
N ASP A 139 -19.57 -13.89 -6.19
CA ASP A 139 -20.64 -13.60 -5.22
C ASP A 139 -20.78 -12.09 -4.96
N TYR A 140 -21.07 -11.32 -6.02
CA TYR A 140 -21.15 -9.86 -5.95
C TYR A 140 -22.25 -9.33 -5.01
N ASP A 141 -23.36 -10.05 -4.86
CA ASP A 141 -24.43 -9.63 -3.92
C ASP A 141 -23.93 -9.69 -2.48
N GLN A 142 -23.16 -10.72 -2.13
CA GLN A 142 -22.52 -10.82 -0.83
C GLN A 142 -21.43 -9.76 -0.66
N ALA A 143 -20.63 -9.52 -1.70
CA ALA A 143 -19.61 -8.47 -1.70
C ALA A 143 -20.22 -7.09 -1.41
N LEU A 144 -21.28 -6.72 -2.14
CA LEU A 144 -22.01 -5.46 -1.95
C LEU A 144 -22.66 -5.38 -0.56
N GLY A 145 -23.16 -6.50 -0.04
CA GLY A 145 -23.70 -6.58 1.32
C GLY A 145 -22.66 -6.31 2.40
N LEU A 146 -21.41 -6.78 2.22
CA LEU A 146 -20.32 -6.56 3.17
C LEU A 146 -19.90 -5.07 3.23
N VAL A 147 -19.77 -4.41 2.08
CA VAL A 147 -19.37 -2.99 2.01
C VAL A 147 -20.54 -2.02 1.91
N ALA A 148 -21.76 -2.46 2.20
CA ALA A 148 -22.93 -1.60 2.18
C ALA A 148 -22.68 -0.34 3.03
N PRO A 149 -23.05 0.86 2.54
CA PRO A 149 -22.94 2.09 3.31
C PRO A 149 -23.74 1.99 4.61
N VAL A 150 -23.18 2.53 5.69
CA VAL A 150 -23.82 2.62 7.00
C VAL A 150 -24.59 3.94 7.15
N GLY A 151 -24.24 4.96 6.36
CA GLY A 151 -24.97 6.24 6.27
C GLY A 151 -24.72 7.19 7.44
N ASP A 152 -23.59 7.06 8.13
CA ASP A 152 -23.18 7.93 9.24
C ASP A 152 -22.12 8.97 8.83
N ASP A 153 -21.76 9.03 7.55
CA ASP A 153 -20.75 9.93 6.98
C ASP A 153 -19.35 9.82 7.61
N SER A 154 -19.06 8.72 8.32
CA SER A 154 -17.75 8.45 8.91
C SER A 154 -16.69 8.11 7.86
N ALA A 155 -15.41 8.15 8.23
CA ALA A 155 -14.31 7.70 7.36
C ALA A 155 -14.50 6.25 6.89
N GLU A 156 -15.08 5.39 7.74
CA GLU A 156 -15.45 4.03 7.38
C GLU A 156 -16.57 4.01 6.33
N ASP A 157 -17.63 4.80 6.50
CA ASP A 157 -18.72 4.91 5.53
C ASP A 157 -18.22 5.37 4.16
N LEU A 158 -17.29 6.35 4.13
CA LEU A 158 -16.69 6.81 2.88
C LEU A 158 -15.90 5.70 2.17
N LEU A 159 -15.17 4.85 2.91
CA LEU A 159 -14.49 3.69 2.31
C LEU A 159 -15.49 2.66 1.78
N ARG A 160 -16.53 2.37 2.55
CA ARG A 160 -17.62 1.45 2.16
C ARG A 160 -18.30 1.91 0.86
N ARG A 161 -18.66 3.20 0.78
CA ARG A 161 -19.22 3.83 -0.43
C ARG A 161 -18.27 3.76 -1.61
N TYR A 162 -17.00 4.13 -1.41
CA TYR A 162 -16.00 4.05 -2.47
C TYR A 162 -15.84 2.62 -3.01
N MET A 163 -15.74 1.61 -2.12
CA MET A 163 -15.63 0.20 -2.51
C MET A 163 -16.91 -0.32 -3.17
N THR A 164 -18.09 0.10 -2.71
CA THR A 164 -19.38 -0.21 -3.34
C THR A 164 -19.40 0.33 -4.77
N GLY A 165 -19.00 1.59 -4.98
CA GLY A 165 -18.87 2.18 -6.33
C GLY A 165 -17.92 1.40 -7.24
N CYS A 166 -16.77 0.94 -6.72
CA CYS A 166 -15.83 0.12 -7.49
C CYS A 166 -16.41 -1.26 -7.87
N LEU A 167 -17.16 -1.92 -6.97
CA LEU A 167 -17.84 -3.19 -7.27
C LEU A 167 -18.94 -3.01 -8.30
N LEU A 168 -19.76 -1.97 -8.16
CA LEU A 168 -20.82 -1.61 -9.12
C LEU A 168 -20.24 -1.32 -10.51
N PHE A 169 -19.11 -0.62 -10.56
CA PHE A 169 -18.38 -0.39 -11.80
C PHE A 169 -17.96 -1.69 -12.50
N LEU A 170 -17.43 -2.68 -11.77
CA LEU A 170 -17.08 -3.98 -12.32
C LEU A 170 -18.30 -4.74 -12.87
N GLN A 171 -19.48 -4.54 -12.28
CA GLN A 171 -20.73 -5.09 -12.77
C GLN A 171 -21.34 -4.30 -13.95
N GLY A 172 -20.72 -3.20 -14.39
CA GLY A 172 -21.27 -2.33 -15.42
C GLY A 172 -22.44 -1.45 -14.96
N ARG A 173 -22.70 -1.38 -13.65
CA ARG A 173 -23.77 -0.57 -13.02
C ARG A 173 -23.29 0.87 -12.83
N PHE A 174 -23.01 1.54 -13.94
CA PHE A 174 -22.31 2.82 -13.96
C PHE A 174 -23.05 3.96 -13.25
N ASP A 175 -24.37 4.07 -13.40
CA ASP A 175 -25.14 5.14 -12.75
C ASP A 175 -25.15 4.97 -11.22
N GLU A 176 -25.23 3.74 -10.72
CA GLU A 176 -25.15 3.43 -9.30
C GLU A 176 -23.73 3.66 -8.76
N ALA A 177 -22.70 3.30 -9.53
CA ALA A 177 -21.32 3.59 -9.17
C ALA A 177 -21.06 5.10 -9.03
N LEU A 178 -21.57 5.92 -9.96
CA LEU A 178 -21.47 7.38 -9.92
C LEU A 178 -22.21 7.99 -8.72
N ALA A 179 -23.34 7.41 -8.31
CA ALA A 179 -24.06 7.83 -7.12
C ALA A 179 -23.23 7.62 -5.86
N GLU A 180 -22.62 6.44 -5.68
CA GLU A 180 -21.76 6.17 -4.52
C GLU A 180 -20.50 7.05 -4.51
N PHE A 181 -19.84 7.24 -5.65
CA PHE A 181 -18.69 8.14 -5.73
C PHE A 181 -19.06 9.59 -5.40
N SER A 182 -20.25 10.03 -5.80
CA SER A 182 -20.74 11.38 -5.51
C SER A 182 -20.94 11.61 -4.02
N GLU A 183 -21.39 10.60 -3.26
CA GLU A 183 -21.48 10.69 -1.80
C GLU A 183 -20.10 10.85 -1.15
N VAL A 184 -19.08 10.16 -1.66
CA VAL A 184 -17.69 10.32 -1.20
C VAL A 184 -17.15 11.73 -1.49
N VAL A 185 -17.47 12.28 -2.66
CA VAL A 185 -16.96 13.60 -3.12
C VAL A 185 -17.43 14.76 -2.24
N ARG A 186 -18.54 14.61 -1.51
CA ARG A 186 -19.10 15.63 -0.63
C ARG A 186 -18.18 15.97 0.55
N PHE A 187 -17.24 15.09 0.90
CA PHE A 187 -16.38 15.24 2.07
C PHE A 187 -14.93 15.56 1.69
N PRO A 188 -14.30 16.60 2.27
CA PRO A 188 -12.91 16.92 1.99
C PRO A 188 -11.97 15.86 2.59
N SER A 189 -11.42 15.00 1.74
CA SER A 189 -10.49 13.94 2.12
C SER A 189 -9.60 13.54 0.94
N GLY A 190 -8.53 12.78 1.18
CA GLY A 190 -7.75 12.18 0.10
C GLY A 190 -8.60 11.27 -0.81
N LEU A 191 -9.66 10.67 -0.25
CA LEU A 191 -10.59 9.82 -0.99
C LEU A 191 -11.46 10.61 -1.98
N LYS A 192 -11.70 11.91 -1.75
CA LYS A 192 -12.44 12.78 -2.68
C LYS A 192 -11.83 12.78 -4.07
N THR A 193 -10.53 13.09 -4.18
CA THR A 193 -9.82 13.13 -5.48
C THR A 193 -9.84 11.76 -6.15
N ARG A 194 -9.70 10.70 -5.36
CA ARG A 194 -9.75 9.33 -5.86
C ARG A 194 -11.14 8.95 -6.39
N ALA A 195 -12.21 9.37 -5.72
CA ALA A 195 -13.59 9.19 -6.18
C ALA A 195 -13.88 10.03 -7.44
N LEU A 196 -13.34 11.24 -7.56
CA LEU A 196 -13.46 12.06 -8.79
C LEU A 196 -12.77 11.39 -9.98
N LEU A 197 -11.55 10.85 -9.81
CA LEU A 197 -10.86 10.09 -10.85
C LEU A 197 -11.65 8.83 -11.24
N ALA A 198 -12.25 8.14 -10.27
CA ALA A 198 -13.10 6.98 -10.51
C ALA A 198 -14.34 7.38 -11.32
N SER A 199 -15.04 8.44 -10.94
CA SER A 199 -16.18 8.99 -11.69
C SER A 199 -15.79 9.37 -13.13
N ALA A 200 -14.64 10.02 -13.33
CA ALA A 200 -14.16 10.35 -14.66
C ALA A 200 -13.92 9.10 -15.51
N GLU A 201 -13.36 8.04 -14.94
CA GLU A 201 -13.18 6.75 -15.63
C GLU A 201 -14.53 6.07 -15.94
N VAL A 202 -15.53 6.15 -15.06
CA VAL A 202 -16.90 5.66 -15.35
C VAL A 202 -17.52 6.41 -16.52
N LEU A 203 -17.47 7.76 -16.49
CA LEU A 203 -17.98 8.60 -17.58
C LEU A 203 -17.26 8.30 -18.91
N ARG A 204 -15.95 8.02 -18.85
CA ARG A 204 -15.18 7.60 -20.02
C ARG A 204 -15.67 6.26 -20.58
N GLN A 205 -16.02 5.30 -19.73
CA GLN A 205 -16.57 4.00 -20.14
C GLN A 205 -17.99 4.11 -20.71
N GLN A 206 -18.81 5.04 -20.21
CA GLN A 206 -20.14 5.34 -20.78
C GLN A 206 -20.05 5.95 -22.19
N GLY A 207 -18.91 6.55 -22.55
CA GLY A 207 -18.63 7.05 -23.91
C GLY A 207 -19.15 8.45 -24.21
N ASP A 208 -19.79 9.13 -23.24
CA ASP A 208 -20.19 10.53 -23.40
C ASP A 208 -19.01 11.48 -23.16
N ARG A 209 -18.33 11.80 -24.27
CA ARG A 209 -17.17 12.69 -24.29
C ARG A 209 -17.50 14.12 -23.87
N SER A 210 -18.71 14.60 -24.12
CA SER A 210 -19.12 15.96 -23.76
C SER A 210 -19.30 16.05 -22.25
N LEU A 211 -19.97 15.05 -21.66
CA LEU A 211 -20.15 14.93 -20.23
C LEU A 211 -18.81 14.79 -19.50
N LEU A 212 -17.92 13.92 -19.98
CA LEU A 212 -16.58 13.76 -19.42
C LEU A 212 -15.78 15.08 -19.45
N ARG A 213 -15.78 15.80 -20.57
CA ARG A 213 -15.11 17.12 -20.68
C ARG A 213 -15.68 18.14 -19.69
N GLY A 214 -17.01 18.20 -19.59
CA GLY A 214 -17.69 19.08 -18.64
C GLY A 214 -17.30 18.76 -17.20
N PHE A 215 -17.28 17.46 -16.85
CA PHE A 215 -16.89 16.97 -15.53
C PHE A 215 -15.45 17.34 -15.19
N LEU A 216 -14.49 17.04 -16.07
CA LEU A 216 -13.07 17.37 -15.84
C LEU A 216 -12.84 18.87 -15.70
N LYS A 217 -13.52 19.69 -16.50
CA LYS A 217 -13.46 21.15 -16.40
C LYS A 217 -14.04 21.67 -15.08
N GLY A 218 -15.14 21.08 -14.61
CA GLY A 218 -15.76 21.45 -13.33
C GLY A 218 -14.90 21.13 -12.10
N HIS A 219 -13.92 20.23 -12.26
CA HIS A 219 -13.07 19.70 -11.20
C HIS A 219 -11.57 19.91 -11.48
N GLU A 220 -11.20 20.90 -12.29
CA GLU A 220 -9.81 21.12 -12.73
C GLU A 220 -8.82 21.21 -11.55
N ASN A 221 -9.21 21.87 -10.47
CA ASN A 221 -8.38 22.00 -9.26
C ASN A 221 -8.21 20.68 -8.51
N ASP A 222 -9.23 19.81 -8.52
CA ASP A 222 -9.15 18.49 -7.89
C ASP A 222 -8.21 17.55 -8.66
N PHE A 223 -7.98 17.80 -9.96
CA PHE A 223 -7.10 17.03 -10.84
C PHE A 223 -5.70 17.61 -10.98
N ALA A 224 -5.29 18.60 -10.17
CA ALA A 224 -4.01 19.31 -10.34
C ALA A 224 -2.76 18.40 -10.36
N ARG A 225 -2.82 17.21 -9.73
CA ARG A 225 -1.72 16.23 -9.68
C ARG A 225 -1.77 15.17 -10.80
N VAL A 226 -2.75 15.26 -11.71
CA VAL A 226 -2.97 14.29 -12.79
C VAL A 226 -3.11 15.02 -14.12
N ARG A 227 -2.30 14.63 -15.11
CA ARG A 227 -2.47 15.12 -16.47
C ARG A 227 -3.48 14.25 -17.22
N VAL A 228 -4.58 14.85 -17.68
CA VAL A 228 -5.47 14.22 -18.67
C VAL A 228 -4.83 14.38 -20.04
N VAL A 229 -4.69 13.28 -20.78
CA VAL A 229 -4.06 13.31 -22.11
C VAL A 229 -5.14 13.18 -23.18
N GLU A 230 -5.13 14.09 -24.16
CA GLU A 230 -6.02 14.01 -25.31
C GLU A 230 -5.27 13.37 -26.48
N ASP A 231 -5.79 12.27 -27.03
CA ASP A 231 -5.18 11.59 -28.17
C ASP A 231 -5.43 12.34 -29.50
N LYS A 232 -4.87 11.83 -30.61
CA LYS A 232 -5.03 12.46 -31.95
C LYS A 232 -6.47 12.45 -32.50
N PHE A 233 -7.35 11.63 -31.95
CA PHE A 233 -8.79 11.59 -32.24
C PHE A 233 -9.58 12.44 -31.22
N GLY A 234 -8.85 13.03 -30.30
CA GLY A 234 -9.23 13.82 -29.15
C GLY A 234 -9.92 13.04 -28.03
N ASN A 235 -9.79 11.71 -28.00
CA ASN A 235 -10.30 10.95 -26.87
C ASN A 235 -9.47 11.31 -25.64
N LEU A 236 -10.18 11.58 -24.54
CA LEU A 236 -9.55 11.86 -23.26
C LEU A 236 -9.12 10.56 -22.60
N GLN A 237 -7.82 10.43 -22.40
CA GLN A 237 -7.17 9.34 -21.69
C GLN A 237 -6.96 9.76 -20.24
N LEU A 238 -7.42 8.90 -19.34
CA LEU A 238 -7.30 9.04 -17.91
C LEU A 238 -6.41 7.94 -17.36
N PRO A 239 -5.74 8.16 -16.22
CA PRO A 239 -5.08 7.07 -15.52
C PRO A 239 -6.10 6.00 -15.15
N THR A 240 -5.77 4.73 -15.40
CA THR A 240 -6.60 3.61 -14.97
C THR A 240 -6.39 3.37 -13.49
N ILE A 241 -7.27 3.92 -12.65
CA ILE A 241 -7.22 3.67 -11.19
C ILE A 241 -8.19 2.58 -10.75
N LEU A 242 -9.37 2.49 -11.37
CA LEU A 242 -10.39 1.53 -10.96
C LEU A 242 -9.93 0.07 -11.15
N PRO A 243 -10.32 -0.84 -10.24
CA PRO A 243 -10.13 -2.28 -10.42
C PRO A 243 -10.64 -2.75 -11.79
N ARG A 244 -9.91 -3.66 -12.43
CA ARG A 244 -10.36 -4.32 -13.67
C ARG A 244 -10.83 -5.76 -13.41
N ARG A 245 -10.40 -6.33 -12.30
CA ARG A 245 -10.79 -7.63 -11.76
C ARG A 245 -11.04 -7.48 -10.26
N PRO A 246 -11.87 -8.35 -9.65
CA PRO A 246 -12.10 -8.31 -8.20
C PRO A 246 -10.82 -8.35 -7.35
N VAL A 247 -9.83 -9.14 -7.77
CA VAL A 247 -8.52 -9.22 -7.09
C VAL A 247 -7.79 -7.88 -7.03
N ASP A 248 -7.96 -7.01 -8.04
CA ASP A 248 -7.35 -5.67 -8.07
C ASP A 248 -7.99 -4.76 -7.00
N GLY A 249 -9.21 -5.08 -6.56
CA GLY A 249 -9.92 -4.34 -5.52
C GLY A 249 -9.35 -4.53 -4.12
N VAL A 250 -8.65 -5.64 -3.86
CA VAL A 250 -7.88 -5.80 -2.62
C VAL A 250 -6.79 -4.72 -2.54
N ALA A 251 -6.06 -4.51 -3.64
CA ALA A 251 -5.07 -3.43 -3.74
C ALA A 251 -5.70 -2.04 -3.58
N GLU A 252 -6.89 -1.88 -4.16
CA GLU A 252 -7.68 -0.65 -4.09
C GLU A 252 -8.11 -0.31 -2.66
N SER A 253 -8.44 -1.33 -1.87
CA SER A 253 -8.80 -1.18 -0.45
C SER A 253 -7.63 -0.61 0.35
N PHE A 254 -6.43 -1.16 0.19
CA PHE A 254 -5.23 -0.65 0.87
C PHE A 254 -4.92 0.79 0.48
N ARG A 255 -5.01 1.10 -0.81
CA ARG A 255 -4.80 2.45 -1.31
C ARG A 255 -5.82 3.45 -0.77
N ALA A 256 -7.10 3.07 -0.73
CA ALA A 256 -8.16 3.91 -0.18
C ALA A 256 -8.00 4.11 1.34
N MET A 257 -7.63 3.06 2.08
CA MET A 257 -7.33 3.17 3.52
C MET A 257 -6.15 4.11 3.78
N ALA A 258 -5.07 4.02 2.99
CA ALA A 258 -3.91 4.91 3.10
C ALA A 258 -4.30 6.40 2.97
N LEU A 259 -5.24 6.73 2.08
CA LEU A 259 -5.73 8.10 1.88
C LEU A 259 -6.52 8.71 3.04
N LEU A 260 -7.02 7.88 3.97
CA LEU A 260 -7.78 8.34 5.14
C LEU A 260 -6.98 8.29 6.44
N LEU A 261 -5.75 7.77 6.41
CA LEU A 261 -4.86 7.82 7.55
C LEU A 261 -4.24 9.22 7.71
N SER A 262 -4.25 9.75 8.93
CA SER A 262 -3.63 11.05 9.26
C SER A 262 -2.11 10.92 9.37
N ARG A 263 -1.37 11.76 8.65
CA ARG A 263 0.10 11.65 8.50
C ARG A 263 0.91 11.72 9.80
N GLU A 264 0.43 12.41 10.84
CA GLU A 264 1.26 12.74 12.02
C GLU A 264 1.76 11.52 12.83
N ASP A 265 1.02 10.39 12.86
CA ASP A 265 1.39 9.19 13.64
C ASP A 265 1.23 7.85 12.85
N THR A 266 0.96 7.89 11.55
CA THR A 266 0.61 6.69 10.77
C THR A 266 1.47 6.42 9.54
N ALA A 267 2.59 7.16 9.37
CA ALA A 267 3.44 7.06 8.18
C ALA A 267 3.89 5.63 7.84
N GLN A 268 4.29 4.84 8.84
CA GLN A 268 4.67 3.42 8.62
C GLN A 268 3.48 2.57 8.15
N ARG A 269 2.26 2.84 8.65
CA ARG A 269 1.04 2.13 8.21
C ARG A 269 0.65 2.53 6.80
N VAL A 270 0.75 3.82 6.46
CA VAL A 270 0.55 4.33 5.10
C VAL A 270 1.53 3.64 4.15
N LEU A 271 2.82 3.60 4.49
CA LEU A 271 3.84 2.93 3.71
C LEU A 271 3.54 1.42 3.53
N LEU A 272 3.13 0.71 4.59
CA LEU A 272 2.73 -0.69 4.49
C LEU A 272 1.54 -0.90 3.54
N PHE A 273 0.52 -0.04 3.61
CA PHE A 273 -0.65 -0.11 2.73
C PHE A 273 -0.33 0.23 1.28
N ASP A 274 0.51 1.24 1.03
CA ASP A 274 0.96 1.58 -0.32
C ASP A 274 1.81 0.45 -0.92
N ARG A 275 2.71 -0.16 -0.13
CA ARG A 275 3.47 -1.35 -0.55
C ARG A 275 2.53 -2.54 -0.83
N ALA A 276 1.51 -2.77 -0.01
CA ALA A 276 0.52 -3.83 -0.23
C ALA A 276 -0.27 -3.60 -1.53
N SER A 277 -0.67 -2.36 -1.81
CA SER A 277 -1.34 -1.99 -3.05
C SER A 277 -0.44 -2.20 -4.27
N LEU A 278 0.81 -1.73 -4.20
CA LEU A 278 1.78 -1.87 -5.28
C LEU A 278 2.17 -3.34 -5.54
N TYR A 279 2.27 -4.17 -4.49
CA TYR A 279 2.54 -5.60 -4.61
C TYR A 279 1.49 -6.33 -5.46
N LEU A 280 0.21 -6.01 -5.25
CA LEU A 280 -0.90 -6.58 -6.00
C LEU A 280 -1.09 -5.93 -7.38
N ARG A 281 -0.70 -4.66 -7.54
CA ARG A 281 -0.81 -3.90 -8.80
C ARG A 281 0.53 -3.25 -9.19
N PRO A 282 1.56 -4.04 -9.52
CA PRO A 282 2.93 -3.55 -9.67
C PRO A 282 3.15 -2.70 -10.91
N GLN A 283 2.18 -2.55 -11.81
CA GLN A 283 2.34 -1.75 -13.03
C GLN A 283 1.67 -0.37 -12.93
N GLN A 284 1.11 -0.01 -11.77
CA GLN A 284 0.38 1.24 -11.60
C GLN A 284 1.34 2.42 -11.36
N PRO A 285 1.37 3.43 -12.24
CA PRO A 285 2.23 4.60 -12.06
C PRO A 285 1.82 5.44 -10.85
N GLU A 286 0.52 5.57 -10.61
CA GLU A 286 -0.03 6.29 -9.44
C GLU A 286 0.46 5.71 -8.12
N LEU A 287 0.42 4.38 -7.97
CA LEU A 287 0.86 3.73 -6.73
C LEU A 287 2.35 3.94 -6.46
N ARG A 288 3.18 3.99 -7.52
CA ARG A 288 4.60 4.31 -7.39
C ARG A 288 4.86 5.76 -7.01
N LEU A 289 4.09 6.69 -7.60
CA LEU A 289 4.17 8.10 -7.23
C LEU A 289 3.83 8.29 -5.75
N GLU A 290 2.73 7.70 -5.30
CA GLU A 290 2.26 7.86 -3.92
C GLU A 290 3.20 7.18 -2.91
N LEU A 291 3.71 5.99 -3.24
CA LEU A 291 4.76 5.33 -2.47
C LEU A 291 6.02 6.20 -2.37
N ALA A 292 6.45 6.83 -3.47
CA ALA A 292 7.61 7.72 -3.45
C ALA A 292 7.40 8.91 -2.50
N LEU A 293 6.21 9.51 -2.51
CA LEU A 293 5.89 10.62 -1.62
C LEU A 293 5.83 10.19 -0.15
N ALA A 294 5.29 8.99 0.14
CA ALA A 294 5.32 8.42 1.48
C ALA A 294 6.76 8.12 1.95
N LEU A 295 7.63 7.68 1.06
CA LEU A 295 9.06 7.48 1.33
C LEU A 295 9.80 8.78 1.59
N MET A 296 9.46 9.86 0.88
CA MET A 296 9.99 11.21 1.13
C MET A 296 9.60 11.72 2.52
N ASP A 297 8.36 11.51 2.95
CA ASP A 297 7.89 11.85 4.31
C ASP A 297 8.67 11.07 5.40
N LEU A 298 9.30 9.95 5.04
CA LEU A 298 10.14 9.08 5.89
C LEU A 298 11.65 9.26 5.63
N ASP A 299 12.06 10.30 4.92
CA ASP A 299 13.47 10.61 4.58
C ASP A 299 14.19 9.55 3.70
N ALA A 300 13.46 8.55 3.20
CA ALA A 300 13.97 7.46 2.33
C ALA A 300 14.11 7.91 0.86
N ARG A 301 14.89 8.97 0.61
CA ARG A 301 15.01 9.64 -0.70
C ARG A 301 15.54 8.76 -1.82
N ASP A 302 16.43 7.83 -1.54
CA ASP A 302 17.00 6.95 -2.58
C ASP A 302 15.95 5.98 -3.14
N GLU A 303 15.16 5.35 -2.26
CA GLU A 303 14.05 4.48 -2.67
C GLU A 303 12.95 5.30 -3.38
N ALA A 304 12.63 6.49 -2.86
CA ALA A 304 11.68 7.41 -3.50
C ALA A 304 12.13 7.78 -4.92
N SER A 305 13.41 8.11 -5.11
CA SER A 305 13.97 8.44 -6.43
C SER A 305 13.84 7.27 -7.40
N SER A 306 14.11 6.05 -6.96
CA SER A 306 13.93 4.83 -7.79
C SER A 306 12.47 4.68 -8.25
N MET A 307 11.51 4.87 -7.35
CA MET A 307 10.07 4.82 -7.68
C MET A 307 9.69 5.88 -8.72
N LEU A 308 10.12 7.13 -8.54
CA LEU A 308 9.82 8.25 -9.46
C LEU A 308 10.49 8.06 -10.83
N GLN A 309 11.74 7.61 -10.86
CA GLN A 309 12.46 7.34 -12.11
C GLN A 309 11.73 6.33 -13.00
N SER A 310 11.11 5.31 -12.38
CA SER A 310 10.38 4.28 -13.11
C SER A 310 9.11 4.78 -13.81
N ILE A 311 8.57 5.94 -13.38
CA ILE A 311 7.34 6.53 -13.93
C ILE A 311 7.56 7.88 -14.64
N LYS A 312 8.80 8.37 -14.77
CA LYS A 312 9.10 9.68 -15.37
C LYS A 312 8.57 9.88 -16.79
N MET A 313 8.37 8.79 -17.53
CA MET A 313 7.82 8.80 -18.90
C MET A 313 6.31 8.56 -18.95
N ASP A 314 5.64 8.40 -17.80
CA ASP A 314 4.21 8.16 -17.74
C ASP A 314 3.42 9.38 -18.27
N PRO A 315 2.41 9.17 -19.14
CA PRO A 315 1.63 10.25 -19.71
C PRO A 315 0.83 11.06 -18.68
N HIS A 316 0.44 10.49 -17.54
CA HIS A 316 -0.43 11.14 -16.56
C HIS A 316 0.35 11.74 -15.38
N TYR A 317 1.39 11.04 -14.92
CA TYR A 317 2.12 11.35 -13.69
C TYR A 317 3.60 11.70 -13.91
N GLY A 318 4.16 11.44 -15.10
CA GLY A 318 5.59 11.59 -15.34
C GLY A 318 6.12 13.01 -15.13
N TRP A 319 5.29 14.03 -15.41
CA TRP A 319 5.66 15.43 -15.16
C TRP A 319 5.88 15.69 -13.66
N LEU A 320 4.98 15.20 -12.81
CA LEU A 320 5.07 15.36 -11.37
C LEU A 320 6.26 14.55 -10.84
N ALA A 321 6.47 13.35 -11.37
CA ALA A 321 7.63 12.54 -11.00
C ALA A 321 8.97 13.23 -11.29
N VAL A 322 9.09 13.91 -12.45
CA VAL A 322 10.27 14.73 -12.77
C VAL A 322 10.40 15.92 -11.82
N THR A 323 9.30 16.59 -11.48
CA THR A 323 9.31 17.69 -10.52
C THR A 323 9.79 17.25 -9.13
N GLU A 324 9.28 16.14 -8.61
CA GLU A 324 9.70 15.61 -7.31
C GLU A 324 11.15 15.14 -7.30
N LEU A 325 11.63 14.53 -8.41
CA LEU A 325 13.05 14.18 -8.56
C LEU A 325 13.96 15.41 -8.49
N ALA A 326 13.57 16.51 -9.15
CA ALA A 326 14.34 17.75 -9.10
C ALA A 326 14.38 18.36 -7.68
N PHE A 327 13.29 18.23 -6.90
CA PHE A 327 13.30 18.64 -5.49
C PHE A 327 14.26 17.80 -4.65
N ILE A 328 14.26 16.48 -4.83
CA ILE A 328 15.21 15.59 -4.15
C ILE A 328 16.67 15.97 -4.48
N GLU A 329 16.98 16.24 -5.74
CA GLU A 329 18.33 16.62 -6.19
C GLU A 329 18.77 17.99 -5.66
N ALA A 330 17.85 18.97 -5.65
CA ALA A 330 18.10 20.31 -5.14
C ALA A 330 18.38 20.31 -3.62
N GLU A 331 17.64 19.53 -2.84
CA GLU A 331 17.90 19.33 -1.40
C GLU A 331 19.23 18.60 -1.15
N GLY A 332 19.60 17.67 -2.03
CA GLY A 332 20.84 16.89 -1.96
C GLY A 332 22.11 17.63 -2.40
N GLY A 333 22.01 18.90 -2.84
CA GLY A 333 23.15 19.71 -3.26
C GLY A 333 23.75 19.35 -4.63
N LYS A 334 23.04 18.58 -5.46
CA LYS A 334 23.47 18.17 -6.81
C LYS A 334 22.86 19.08 -7.89
N MET A 335 23.19 20.37 -7.87
CA MET A 335 22.61 21.36 -8.80
C MET A 335 23.17 21.31 -10.24
N ASP A 336 24.09 20.39 -10.57
CA ASP A 336 24.79 20.42 -11.86
C ASP A 336 24.11 19.63 -13.00
N ASP A 337 23.03 18.87 -12.74
CA ASP A 337 22.38 17.97 -13.72
C ASP A 337 20.90 18.29 -14.08
N ALA A 338 20.32 19.40 -13.59
CA ALA A 338 18.92 19.80 -13.83
C ALA A 338 18.70 20.63 -15.11
#